data_AF-A0A101HHR6-F1
#
_entry.id   AF-A0A101HHR6-F1
#
_cell.length_a   1.000
_cell.length_b   1.000
_cell.length_c   1.000
_cell.angle_alpha   90.00
_cell.angle_beta   90.00
_cell.angle_gamma   90.00
#
_symmetry.space_group_name_H-M   'P 1'
#
loop_
_entity.id
_entity.type
_entity.pdbx_description
1 polymer ?
#
loop_
_entity_poly.entity_id
_entity_poly.type
_entity_poly.pdbx_seq_one_letter_code
_entity_poly.pdbx_strand_id
1 'polypeptide(L)'
;MSKDGFDNESRIVRELDGKSFNELSTHFKEIIKKIYPSVEETSNISAEKLGGTLKSDIELTIDGNIYGISIKKGSGNSVHQEPLEEFIKYIRESLNADEATCNCIASFIWGDRTTDGTGYVRYRVSAREYKKINPDCVDKIQDFFDKNSVTLIERFLTVGVIEEKEADFIYYGNSVVGKIITSEQAVEYLCNNPLNNKPHVGGLS
;
A
#
# COMPACT_ATOMS: atom_id res chain seq x y z
N MET A 1 10.07 6.75 -6.88
CA MET A 1 9.99 5.56 -7.76
C MET A 1 11.16 5.56 -8.72
N SER A 2 11.81 4.41 -8.93
CA SER A 2 12.89 4.29 -9.92
C SER A 2 12.32 4.25 -11.34
N LYS A 3 13.11 4.66 -12.34
CA LYS A 3 12.73 4.58 -13.77
C LYS A 3 12.23 3.18 -14.18
N ASP A 4 12.74 2.13 -13.54
CA ASP A 4 12.37 0.73 -13.78
C ASP A 4 10.93 0.37 -13.33
N GLY A 5 10.35 1.10 -12.38
CA GLY A 5 8.94 0.93 -11.98
C GLY A 5 7.99 1.48 -13.05
N PHE A 6 8.20 2.72 -13.47
CA PHE A 6 7.39 3.34 -14.51
C PHE A 6 7.52 2.62 -15.86
N ASP A 7 8.73 2.17 -16.21
CA ASP A 7 8.94 1.36 -17.42
C ASP A 7 8.21 0.02 -17.34
N ASN A 8 8.07 -0.56 -16.14
CA ASN A 8 7.33 -1.81 -15.93
C ASN A 8 5.83 -1.63 -16.16
N GLU A 9 5.22 -0.60 -15.57
CA GLU A 9 3.82 -0.26 -15.79
C GLU A 9 3.53 -0.05 -17.28
N SER A 10 4.36 0.75 -17.97
CA SER A 10 4.19 1.00 -19.41
C SER A 10 4.31 -0.27 -20.26
N ARG A 11 5.15 -1.24 -19.86
CA ARG A 11 5.23 -2.54 -20.55
C ARG A 11 3.97 -3.37 -20.31
N ILE A 12 3.47 -3.40 -19.08
CA ILE A 12 2.23 -4.12 -18.74
C ILE A 12 1.05 -3.55 -19.54
N VAL A 13 0.90 -2.23 -19.61
CA VAL A 13 -0.13 -1.58 -20.43
C VAL A 13 -0.03 -2.00 -21.89
N ARG A 14 1.16 -1.96 -22.50
CA ARG A 14 1.35 -2.39 -23.91
C ARG A 14 1.00 -3.86 -24.15
N GLU A 15 1.17 -4.71 -23.14
CA GLU A 15 0.85 -6.13 -23.27
C GLU A 15 -0.65 -6.42 -23.16
N LEU A 16 -1.45 -5.48 -22.66
CA LEU A 16 -2.87 -5.63 -22.40
C LEU A 16 -3.74 -4.79 -23.34
N ASP A 17 -3.38 -3.53 -23.53
CA ASP A 17 -4.22 -2.54 -24.20
C ASP A 17 -4.44 -2.85 -25.69
N GLY A 18 -5.72 -2.76 -26.10
CA GLY A 18 -6.14 -2.97 -27.48
C GLY A 18 -6.13 -4.42 -27.95
N LYS A 19 -5.89 -5.39 -27.06
CA LYS A 19 -5.89 -6.82 -27.38
C LYS A 19 -7.20 -7.48 -26.96
N SER A 20 -7.59 -8.53 -27.66
CA SER A 20 -8.59 -9.48 -27.17
C SER A 20 -7.97 -10.47 -26.20
N PHE A 21 -8.80 -11.12 -25.36
CA PHE A 21 -8.32 -12.12 -24.41
C PHE A 21 -7.49 -13.21 -25.09
N ASN A 22 -7.89 -13.67 -26.28
CA ASN A 22 -7.20 -14.76 -26.98
C ASN A 22 -5.77 -14.40 -27.44
N GLU A 23 -5.47 -13.12 -27.64
CA GLU A 23 -4.18 -12.57 -28.07
C GLU A 23 -3.19 -12.39 -26.90
N LEU A 24 -3.67 -12.47 -25.66
CA LEU A 24 -2.84 -12.35 -24.48
C LEU A 24 -1.89 -13.54 -24.30
N SER A 25 -0.75 -13.28 -23.66
CA SER A 25 0.14 -14.34 -23.19
C SER A 25 -0.56 -15.23 -22.16
N THR A 26 -0.13 -16.49 -22.02
CA THR A 26 -0.69 -17.42 -21.02
C THR A 26 -0.70 -16.80 -19.61
N HIS A 27 0.37 -16.10 -19.25
CA HIS A 27 0.48 -15.37 -17.99
C HIS A 27 -0.66 -14.34 -17.83
N PHE A 28 -0.84 -13.44 -18.79
CA PHE A 28 -1.91 -12.45 -18.68
C PHE A 28 -3.31 -13.06 -18.78
N LYS A 29 -3.50 -14.15 -19.53
CA LYS A 29 -4.77 -14.89 -19.50
C LYS A 29 -5.13 -15.38 -18.10
N GLU A 30 -4.16 -15.88 -17.35
CA GLU A 30 -4.36 -16.31 -15.96
C GLU A 30 -4.68 -15.13 -15.03
N ILE A 31 -4.02 -13.98 -15.22
CA ILE A 31 -4.29 -12.76 -14.45
C ILE A 31 -5.69 -12.24 -14.74
N ILE A 32 -6.07 -12.12 -16.01
CA ILE A 32 -7.38 -11.60 -16.43
C ILE A 32 -8.51 -12.52 -15.93
N LYS A 33 -8.35 -13.84 -15.97
CA LYS A 33 -9.32 -14.78 -15.39
C LYS A 33 -9.54 -14.63 -13.89
N LYS A 34 -8.56 -14.09 -13.15
CA LYS A 34 -8.72 -13.78 -11.72
C LYS A 34 -9.48 -12.47 -11.49
N ILE A 35 -9.32 -11.50 -12.40
CA ILE A 35 -10.01 -10.20 -12.33
C ILE A 35 -11.47 -10.34 -12.80
N TYR A 36 -11.67 -11.02 -13.94
CA TYR A 36 -12.96 -11.20 -14.58
C TYR A 36 -13.13 -12.67 -14.98
N PRO A 37 -13.64 -13.54 -14.08
CA PRO A 37 -13.74 -14.98 -14.33
C PRO A 37 -14.63 -15.39 -15.51
N SER A 38 -15.56 -14.52 -15.92
CA SER A 38 -16.45 -14.70 -17.07
C SER A 38 -15.89 -14.11 -18.37
N VAL A 39 -14.58 -13.85 -18.46
CA VAL A 39 -13.93 -13.39 -19.68
C VAL A 39 -14.07 -14.42 -20.81
N GLU A 40 -14.40 -13.96 -22.01
CA GLU A 40 -14.50 -14.79 -23.21
C GLU A 40 -13.28 -14.56 -24.12
N GLU A 41 -13.00 -15.50 -25.02
CA GLU A 41 -11.84 -15.39 -25.94
C GLU A 41 -11.88 -14.15 -26.83
N THR A 42 -13.08 -13.61 -27.10
CA THR A 42 -13.30 -12.39 -27.89
C THR A 42 -13.43 -11.12 -27.05
N SER A 43 -13.38 -11.21 -25.71
CA SER A 43 -13.49 -10.04 -24.84
C SER A 43 -12.35 -9.07 -25.11
N ASN A 44 -12.69 -7.79 -25.28
CA ASN A 44 -11.71 -6.75 -25.55
C ASN A 44 -11.15 -6.21 -24.24
N ILE A 45 -9.84 -5.98 -24.24
CA ILE A 45 -9.10 -5.51 -23.07
C ILE A 45 -8.48 -4.16 -23.43
N SER A 46 -8.78 -3.16 -22.63
CA SER A 46 -8.10 -1.87 -22.68
C SER A 46 -7.40 -1.63 -21.36
N ALA A 47 -6.20 -1.09 -21.42
CA ALA A 47 -5.44 -0.73 -20.24
C ALA A 47 -4.85 0.66 -20.43
N GLU A 48 -4.96 1.50 -19.41
CA GLU A 48 -4.32 2.81 -19.40
C GLU A 48 -3.52 3.01 -18.12
N LYS A 49 -2.46 3.80 -18.25
CA LYS A 49 -1.66 4.19 -17.10
C LYS A 49 -2.29 5.39 -16.43
N LEU A 50 -2.50 5.29 -15.12
CA LEU A 50 -2.96 6.39 -14.30
C LEU A 50 -1.76 7.25 -13.85
N GLY A 51 -1.98 8.55 -13.76
CA GLY A 51 -0.99 9.52 -13.28
C GLY A 51 -1.46 10.21 -12.00
N GLY A 52 -0.54 10.84 -11.29
CA GLY A 52 -0.85 11.68 -10.13
C GLY A 52 -0.76 10.94 -8.80
N THR A 53 -1.62 11.33 -7.86
CA THR A 53 -1.66 10.85 -6.46
C THR A 53 -2.54 9.61 -6.26
N LEU A 54 -3.04 9.03 -7.34
CA LEU A 54 -3.90 7.84 -7.31
C LEU A 54 -3.11 6.61 -6.84
N LYS A 55 -3.79 5.70 -6.12
CA LYS A 55 -3.16 4.47 -5.63
C LYS A 55 -3.08 3.37 -6.68
N SER A 56 -4.00 3.39 -7.64
CA SER A 56 -3.97 2.53 -8.82
C SER A 56 -2.94 3.08 -9.82
N ASP A 57 -2.09 2.19 -10.32
CA ASP A 57 -1.04 2.52 -11.30
C ASP A 57 -1.58 2.37 -12.74
N ILE A 58 -2.52 1.45 -12.93
CA ILE A 58 -3.25 1.25 -14.19
C ILE A 58 -4.74 1.12 -13.95
N GLU A 59 -5.53 1.50 -14.95
CA GLU A 59 -6.93 1.17 -15.09
C GLU A 59 -7.08 0.12 -16.20
N LEU A 60 -7.83 -0.94 -15.92
CA LEU A 60 -8.11 -2.03 -16.84
C LEU A 60 -9.61 -2.08 -17.12
N THR A 61 -9.97 -2.04 -18.40
CA THR A 61 -11.36 -2.20 -18.85
C THR A 61 -11.53 -3.51 -19.60
N ILE A 62 -12.47 -4.35 -19.16
CA ILE A 62 -12.84 -5.63 -19.82
C ILE A 62 -14.35 -5.63 -20.05
N ASP A 63 -14.77 -5.64 -21.31
CA ASP A 63 -16.18 -5.59 -21.74
C ASP A 63 -16.99 -4.48 -21.05
N GLY A 64 -16.35 -3.34 -20.78
CA GLY A 64 -16.95 -2.17 -20.13
C GLY A 64 -16.88 -2.14 -18.60
N ASN A 65 -16.38 -3.19 -17.95
CA ASN A 65 -16.10 -3.21 -16.50
C ASN A 65 -14.72 -2.62 -16.23
N ILE A 66 -14.63 -1.70 -15.28
CA ILE A 66 -13.41 -0.96 -14.95
C ILE A 66 -12.80 -1.51 -13.65
N TYR A 67 -11.49 -1.74 -13.65
CA TYR A 67 -10.73 -2.23 -12.50
C TYR A 67 -9.46 -1.41 -12.29
N GLY A 68 -9.26 -0.89 -11.08
CA GLY A 68 -8.03 -0.25 -10.65
C GLY A 68 -7.00 -1.28 -10.18
N ILE A 69 -5.77 -1.21 -10.70
CA ILE A 69 -4.71 -2.15 -10.33
C ILE A 69 -3.49 -1.37 -9.85
N SER A 70 -3.02 -1.66 -8.64
CA SER A 70 -1.72 -1.19 -8.18
C SER A 70 -0.63 -2.21 -8.55
N ILE A 71 0.41 -1.74 -9.23
CA ILE A 71 1.55 -2.52 -9.71
C ILE A 71 2.72 -2.34 -8.77
N LYS A 72 3.19 -3.45 -8.20
CA LYS A 72 4.38 -3.51 -7.34
C LYS A 72 5.45 -4.38 -7.99
N LYS A 73 6.72 -3.99 -7.84
CA LYS A 73 7.88 -4.73 -8.37
C LYS A 73 9.11 -4.47 -7.51
N GLY A 74 9.96 -5.50 -7.38
CA GLY A 74 11.26 -5.41 -6.72
C GLY A 74 11.24 -5.86 -5.26
N SER A 75 12.41 -5.91 -4.63
CA SER A 75 12.59 -6.36 -3.23
C SER A 75 12.35 -5.26 -2.19
N GLY A 76 11.98 -4.05 -2.62
CA GLY A 76 11.67 -2.94 -1.73
C GLY A 76 10.25 -3.07 -1.17
N ASN A 77 10.13 -3.18 0.15
CA ASN A 77 8.87 -3.42 0.86
C ASN A 77 8.07 -2.15 1.18
N SER A 78 8.39 -1.00 0.56
CA SER A 78 7.66 0.25 0.84
C SER A 78 6.33 0.27 0.11
N VAL A 79 5.25 0.03 0.86
CA VAL A 79 3.87 0.06 0.34
C VAL A 79 3.26 1.46 0.35
N HIS A 80 3.75 2.34 1.22
CA HIS A 80 3.19 3.67 1.45
C HIS A 80 4.22 4.63 2.05
N GLN A 81 4.08 5.92 1.76
CA GLN A 81 4.80 7.03 2.39
C GLN A 81 3.88 8.26 2.42
N GLU A 82 3.77 8.91 3.58
CA GLU A 82 3.05 10.17 3.75
C GLU A 82 3.76 11.08 4.76
N PRO A 83 3.55 12.40 4.74
CA PRO A 83 4.03 13.30 5.79
C PRO A 83 3.48 12.90 7.17
N LEU A 84 4.32 12.96 8.20
CA LEU A 84 3.93 12.58 9.55
C LEU A 84 2.78 13.43 10.07
N GLU A 85 2.78 14.72 9.77
CA GLU A 85 1.77 15.67 10.23
C GLU A 85 0.39 15.32 9.67
N GLU A 86 0.32 14.92 8.40
CA GLU A 86 -0.92 14.46 7.76
C GLU A 86 -1.40 13.15 8.36
N PHE A 87 -0.48 12.21 8.62
CA PHE A 87 -0.85 10.96 9.29
C PHE A 87 -1.37 11.19 10.71
N ILE A 88 -0.69 12.04 11.49
CA ILE A 88 -1.09 12.42 12.85
C ILE A 88 -2.46 13.11 12.85
N LYS A 89 -2.71 13.98 11.87
CA LYS A 89 -4.01 14.62 11.68
C LYS A 89 -5.09 13.57 11.39
N TYR A 90 -4.85 12.67 10.45
CA TYR A 90 -5.78 11.60 10.08
C TYR A 90 -6.13 10.70 11.27
N ILE A 91 -5.15 10.15 11.99
CA ILE A 91 -5.45 9.23 13.10
C ILE A 91 -6.19 9.94 14.25
N ARG A 92 -5.96 11.24 14.43
CA ARG A 92 -6.68 12.05 15.43
C ARG A 92 -8.13 12.27 15.02
N GLU A 93 -8.35 12.70 13.79
CA GLU A 93 -9.68 13.11 13.29
C GLU A 93 -10.56 11.91 12.93
N SER A 94 -9.98 10.88 12.31
CA SER A 94 -10.73 9.74 11.75
C SER A 94 -10.73 8.51 12.66
N LEU A 95 -9.68 8.30 13.46
CA LEU A 95 -9.51 7.10 14.30
C LEU A 95 -9.55 7.39 15.81
N ASN A 96 -9.84 8.64 16.19
CA ASN A 96 -9.95 9.09 17.57
C ASN A 96 -8.69 8.81 18.41
N ALA A 97 -7.49 8.94 17.83
CA ALA A 97 -6.24 8.85 18.56
C ALA A 97 -6.15 9.97 19.61
N ASP A 98 -5.84 9.62 20.86
CA ASP A 98 -5.62 10.61 21.91
C ASP A 98 -4.28 11.34 21.71
N GLU A 99 -4.12 12.48 22.38
CA GLU A 99 -2.91 13.31 22.26
C GLU A 99 -1.66 12.54 22.69
N ALA A 100 -1.76 11.69 23.71
CA ALA A 100 -0.64 10.88 24.18
C ALA A 100 -0.16 9.87 23.13
N THR A 101 -1.09 9.24 22.40
CA THR A 101 -0.81 8.32 21.30
C THR A 101 -0.16 9.06 20.14
N CYS A 102 -0.72 10.21 19.74
CA CYS A 102 -0.14 11.06 18.71
C CYS A 102 1.31 11.46 19.06
N ASN A 103 1.55 11.86 20.31
CA ASN A 103 2.87 12.25 20.78
C ASN A 103 3.85 11.08 20.84
N CYS A 104 3.42 9.89 21.27
CA CYS A 104 4.26 8.69 21.22
C CYS A 104 4.64 8.33 19.77
N ILE A 105 3.69 8.36 18.83
CA ILE A 105 3.97 8.11 17.40
C ILE A 105 4.97 9.14 16.87
N ALA A 106 4.71 10.43 17.07
CA ALA A 106 5.58 11.48 16.57
C ALA A 106 7.00 11.39 17.17
N SER A 107 7.08 11.17 18.48
CA SER A 107 8.35 11.00 19.18
C SER A 107 9.13 9.77 18.69
N PHE A 108 8.44 8.66 18.40
CA PHE A 108 9.06 7.46 17.85
C PHE A 108 9.65 7.71 16.45
N ILE A 109 8.91 8.40 15.57
CA ILE A 109 9.34 8.68 14.20
C ILE A 109 10.51 9.68 14.17
N TRP A 110 10.45 10.75 14.96
CA TRP A 110 11.54 11.74 15.02
C TRP A 110 12.78 11.21 15.75
N GLY A 111 12.57 10.47 16.84
CA GLY A 111 13.62 9.90 17.67
C GLY A 111 14.54 10.93 18.35
N ASP A 112 14.27 12.23 18.23
CA ASP A 112 15.12 13.34 18.63
C ASP A 112 14.75 13.95 20.00
N ARG A 113 13.86 13.26 20.74
CA ARG A 113 13.28 13.63 22.03
C ARG A 113 12.25 14.76 21.97
N THR A 114 11.79 15.15 20.78
CA THR A 114 10.62 16.03 20.62
C THR A 114 9.49 15.30 19.92
N THR A 115 8.37 15.98 19.72
CA THR A 115 7.18 15.49 19.00
C THR A 115 6.94 16.25 17.69
N ASP A 116 7.86 17.16 17.33
CA ASP A 116 7.73 18.11 16.24
C ASP A 116 8.97 18.17 15.32
N GLY A 117 9.95 17.28 15.55
CA GLY A 117 11.16 17.17 14.73
C GLY A 117 12.18 18.30 14.94
N THR A 118 11.99 19.16 15.95
CA THR A 118 12.90 20.28 16.28
C THR A 118 14.12 19.86 17.10
N GLY A 119 14.18 18.60 17.55
CA GLY A 119 15.27 18.09 18.35
C GLY A 119 16.60 18.06 17.58
N TYR A 120 17.70 18.27 18.31
CA TYR A 120 19.02 18.22 17.68
C TYR A 120 19.32 16.82 17.15
N VAL A 121 19.87 16.76 15.94
CA VAL A 121 20.25 15.50 15.26
C VAL A 121 21.12 14.59 16.15
N ARG A 122 22.02 15.16 16.97
CA ARG A 122 22.87 14.39 17.90
C ARG A 122 22.11 13.62 18.99
N TYR A 123 20.84 13.95 19.20
CA TYR A 123 19.96 13.28 20.16
C TYR A 123 19.04 12.25 19.49
N ARG A 124 19.07 12.14 18.15
CA ARG A 124 18.31 11.13 17.42
C ARG A 124 18.78 9.74 17.80
N VAL A 125 17.83 8.91 18.20
CA VAL A 125 18.05 7.50 18.48
C VAL A 125 17.44 6.63 17.38
N SER A 126 18.02 5.46 17.16
CA SER A 126 17.41 4.46 16.27
C SER A 126 16.10 3.93 16.85
N ALA A 127 15.23 3.36 16.01
CA ALA A 127 14.01 2.70 16.46
C ALA A 127 14.30 1.60 17.51
N ARG A 128 15.42 0.90 17.39
CA ARG A 128 15.85 -0.12 18.37
C ARG A 128 16.19 0.48 19.73
N GLU A 129 16.87 1.62 19.75
CA GLU A 129 17.21 2.34 20.98
C GLU A 129 15.98 2.99 21.59
N TYR A 130 15.11 3.60 20.78
CA TYR A 130 13.85 4.18 21.24
C TYR A 130 13.02 3.15 21.99
N LYS A 131 12.86 1.92 21.44
CA LYS A 131 12.11 0.83 22.09
C LYS A 131 12.64 0.45 23.47
N LYS A 132 13.94 0.61 23.70
CA LYS A 132 14.55 0.34 25.01
C LYS A 132 14.30 1.47 26.01
N ILE A 133 14.26 2.72 25.52
CA ILE A 133 14.18 3.91 26.36
C ILE A 133 12.72 4.26 26.69
N ASN A 134 11.79 4.01 25.76
CA ASN A 134 10.37 4.38 25.88
C ASN A 134 9.44 3.17 25.59
N PRO A 135 9.55 2.05 26.34
CA PRO A 135 8.73 0.87 26.09
C PRO A 135 7.23 1.15 26.18
N ASP A 136 6.80 1.97 27.15
CA ASP A 136 5.38 2.32 27.35
C ASP A 136 4.78 3.06 26.14
N CYS A 137 5.57 3.92 25.49
CA CYS A 137 5.12 4.56 24.25
C CYS A 137 5.01 3.55 23.11
N VAL A 138 5.92 2.58 23.02
CA VAL A 138 5.86 1.54 21.98
C VAL A 138 4.63 0.65 22.16
N ASP A 139 4.31 0.28 23.39
CA ASP A 139 3.10 -0.49 23.68
C ASP A 139 1.84 0.32 23.37
N LYS A 140 1.80 1.61 23.73
CA LYS A 140 0.69 2.51 23.37
C LYS A 140 0.50 2.64 21.85
N ILE A 141 1.59 2.81 21.10
CA ILE A 141 1.54 2.84 19.63
C ILE A 141 0.99 1.53 19.12
N GLN A 142 1.47 0.39 19.65
CA GLN A 142 1.05 -0.91 19.19
C GLN A 142 -0.43 -1.17 19.47
N ASP A 143 -0.91 -0.89 20.69
CA ASP A 143 -2.32 -1.07 21.05
C ASP A 143 -3.24 -0.26 20.14
N PHE A 144 -2.83 0.96 19.78
CA PHE A 144 -3.55 1.78 18.82
C PHE A 144 -3.53 1.18 17.40
N PHE A 145 -2.38 0.68 16.94
CA PHE A 145 -2.25 0.05 15.62
C PHE A 145 -3.02 -1.26 15.52
N ASP A 146 -3.03 -2.09 16.56
CA ASP A 146 -3.78 -3.35 16.58
C ASP A 146 -5.28 -3.09 16.50
N LYS A 147 -5.77 -2.13 17.31
CA LYS A 147 -7.19 -1.72 17.33
C LYS A 147 -7.68 -1.20 15.98
N ASN A 148 -6.82 -0.54 15.21
CA ASN A 148 -7.18 0.10 13.94
C ASN A 148 -6.52 -0.57 12.72
N SER A 149 -6.04 -1.80 12.87
CA SER A 149 -5.19 -2.48 11.89
C SER A 149 -5.80 -2.56 10.49
N VAL A 150 -7.08 -2.96 10.39
CA VAL A 150 -7.81 -3.04 9.12
C VAL A 150 -7.81 -1.69 8.40
N THR A 151 -8.31 -0.65 9.05
CA THR A 151 -8.43 0.70 8.45
C THR A 151 -7.08 1.30 8.10
N LEU A 152 -6.05 1.07 8.92
CA LEU A 152 -4.69 1.52 8.62
C LEU A 152 -4.08 0.77 7.43
N ILE A 153 -4.28 -0.56 7.34
CA ILE A 153 -3.80 -1.36 6.21
C ILE A 153 -4.51 -0.97 4.92
N GLU A 154 -5.83 -0.76 4.96
CA GLU A 154 -6.60 -0.22 3.82
C GLU A 154 -6.06 1.14 3.39
N ARG A 155 -5.84 2.08 4.32
CA ARG A 155 -5.21 3.37 4.00
C ARG A 155 -3.87 3.20 3.29
N PHE A 156 -3.01 2.33 3.80
CA PHE A 156 -1.66 2.17 3.27
C PHE A 156 -1.62 1.41 1.94
N LEU A 157 -2.58 0.50 1.69
CA LEU A 157 -2.60 -0.34 0.50
C LEU A 157 -3.50 0.17 -0.62
N THR A 158 -4.68 0.69 -0.30
CA THR A 158 -5.77 0.87 -1.27
C THR A 158 -6.18 2.32 -1.41
N VAL A 159 -6.26 3.09 -0.32
CA VAL A 159 -6.80 4.46 -0.35
C VAL A 159 -5.71 5.51 -0.59
N GLY A 160 -4.59 5.41 0.13
CA GLY A 160 -3.57 6.46 0.16
C GLY A 160 -3.97 7.67 1.02
N VAL A 161 -3.37 8.83 0.74
CA VAL A 161 -3.64 10.09 1.48
C VAL A 161 -4.94 10.77 1.02
N ILE A 162 -5.34 10.55 -0.24
CA ILE A 162 -6.50 11.19 -0.90
C ILE A 162 -7.52 10.10 -1.24
N GLU A 163 -8.75 10.21 -0.70
CA GLU A 163 -9.83 9.21 -0.77
C GLU A 163 -10.59 9.19 -2.12
N GLU A 164 -9.90 9.18 -3.26
CA GLU A 164 -10.59 9.35 -4.56
C GLU A 164 -10.67 8.09 -5.43
N LYS A 165 -9.77 7.11 -5.29
CA LYS A 165 -9.92 5.83 -6.03
C LYS A 165 -9.08 4.70 -5.44
N GLU A 166 -9.77 3.70 -4.89
CA GLU A 166 -9.14 2.50 -4.37
C GLU A 166 -8.60 1.63 -5.51
N ALA A 167 -7.52 0.89 -5.26
CA ALA A 167 -7.12 -0.21 -6.13
C ALA A 167 -7.97 -1.44 -5.80
N ASP A 168 -8.61 -2.05 -6.79
CA ASP A 168 -9.35 -3.31 -6.63
C ASP A 168 -8.39 -4.49 -6.46
N PHE A 169 -7.25 -4.42 -7.14
CA PHE A 169 -6.24 -5.48 -7.16
C PHE A 169 -4.83 -4.95 -6.94
N ILE A 170 -4.01 -5.83 -6.36
CA ILE A 170 -2.57 -5.64 -6.26
C ILE A 170 -1.87 -6.66 -7.16
N TYR A 171 -1.16 -6.18 -8.16
CA TYR A 171 -0.31 -6.99 -9.04
C TYR A 171 1.15 -6.86 -8.63
N TYR A 172 1.77 -7.96 -8.20
CA TYR A 172 3.19 -8.03 -7.90
C TYR A 172 3.93 -8.77 -9.02
N GLY A 173 4.72 -8.04 -9.83
CA GLY A 173 5.48 -8.62 -10.92
C GLY A 173 5.85 -7.66 -12.05
N ASN A 174 6.06 -8.23 -13.23
CA ASN A 174 6.39 -7.51 -14.46
C ASN A 174 5.54 -8.01 -15.63
N SER A 175 5.83 -7.58 -16.86
CA SER A 175 5.06 -7.96 -18.04
C SER A 175 5.18 -9.43 -18.47
N VAL A 176 6.04 -10.22 -17.81
CA VAL A 176 6.32 -11.63 -18.16
C VAL A 176 5.83 -12.58 -17.06
N VAL A 177 5.96 -12.17 -15.79
CA VAL A 177 5.59 -13.00 -14.64
C VAL A 177 5.10 -12.13 -13.48
N GLY A 178 4.13 -12.64 -12.73
CA GLY A 178 3.62 -11.98 -11.54
C GLY A 178 2.47 -12.73 -10.89
N LYS A 179 1.96 -12.16 -9.80
CA LYS A 179 0.78 -12.64 -9.10
C LYS A 179 -0.17 -11.46 -8.89
N ILE A 180 -1.46 -11.76 -8.89
CA ILE A 180 -2.52 -10.79 -8.56
C ILE A 180 -3.34 -11.33 -7.40
N ILE A 181 -3.78 -10.42 -6.55
CA ILE A 181 -4.67 -10.66 -5.41
C ILE A 181 -5.66 -9.49 -5.33
N THR A 182 -6.87 -9.73 -4.81
CA THR A 182 -7.77 -8.62 -4.51
C THR A 182 -7.20 -7.81 -3.36
N SER A 183 -7.50 -6.52 -3.32
CA SER A 183 -7.11 -5.66 -2.22
C SER A 183 -7.68 -6.15 -0.88
N GLU A 184 -8.93 -6.63 -0.87
CA GLU A 184 -9.57 -7.24 0.31
C GLU A 184 -8.78 -8.45 0.84
N GLN A 185 -8.40 -9.38 -0.04
CA GLN A 185 -7.60 -10.55 0.36
C GLN A 185 -6.21 -10.16 0.87
N ALA A 186 -5.61 -9.10 0.32
CA ALA A 186 -4.34 -8.58 0.81
C ALA A 186 -4.47 -7.97 2.21
N VAL A 187 -5.53 -7.19 2.46
CA VAL A 187 -5.85 -6.64 3.79
C VAL A 187 -6.06 -7.77 4.80
N GLU A 188 -6.91 -8.75 4.47
CA GLU A 188 -7.18 -9.90 5.33
C GLU A 188 -5.89 -10.66 5.68
N TYR A 189 -5.06 -10.95 4.68
CA TYR A 189 -3.79 -11.64 4.89
C TYR A 189 -2.88 -10.87 5.85
N LEU A 190 -2.72 -9.55 5.68
CA LEU A 190 -1.85 -8.74 6.53
C LEU A 190 -2.38 -8.60 7.96
N CYS A 191 -3.70 -8.47 8.14
CA CYS A 191 -4.31 -8.45 9.48
C CYS A 191 -4.08 -9.77 10.22
N ASN A 192 -4.17 -10.90 9.53
CA ASN A 192 -4.04 -12.23 10.12
C ASN A 192 -2.59 -12.71 10.29
N ASN A 193 -1.61 -11.99 9.75
CA ASN A 193 -0.18 -12.34 9.84
C ASN A 193 0.65 -11.18 10.43
N PRO A 194 0.41 -10.80 11.69
CA PRO A 194 1.17 -9.74 12.34
C PRO A 194 2.65 -10.10 12.52
N LEU A 195 3.51 -9.09 12.49
CA LEU A 195 4.94 -9.22 12.75
C LEU A 195 5.23 -9.27 14.26
N ASN A 196 6.38 -9.82 14.64
CA ASN A 196 6.77 -9.91 16.05
C ASN A 196 7.47 -8.65 16.59
N ASN A 197 7.71 -7.65 15.75
CA ASN A 197 8.53 -6.48 16.09
C ASN A 197 7.68 -5.20 16.11
N LYS A 198 7.33 -4.73 17.31
CA LYS A 198 6.58 -3.49 17.52
C LYS A 198 7.43 -2.22 17.29
N PRO A 199 6.87 -1.07 16.88
CA PRO A 199 5.51 -0.92 16.41
C PRO A 199 5.37 -1.42 14.97
N HIS A 200 4.20 -1.97 14.65
CA HIS A 200 3.86 -2.52 13.33
C HIS A 200 2.33 -2.49 13.14
N VAL A 201 1.86 -2.59 11.89
CA VAL A 201 0.43 -2.63 11.56
C VAL A 201 0.15 -3.92 10.80
N GLY A 202 -0.33 -4.94 11.52
CA GLY A 202 -0.46 -6.29 10.95
C GLY A 202 0.87 -6.77 10.36
N GLY A 203 0.85 -7.28 9.14
CA GLY A 203 2.06 -7.73 8.42
C GLY A 203 2.97 -6.61 7.90
N LEU A 204 2.69 -5.33 8.20
CA LEU A 204 3.46 -4.17 7.74
C LEU A 204 4.36 -3.59 8.84
N SER A 205 5.62 -3.27 8.51
CA SER A 205 6.59 -2.60 9.41
C SER A 205 7.08 -1.28 8.86
#